data_AF-A0A258FH87-F1
#
_entry.id   AF-A0A258FH87-F1
#
_cell.length_a   1.000
_cell.length_b   1.000
_cell.length_c   1.000
_cell.angle_alpha   90.00
_cell.angle_beta   90.00
_cell.angle_gamma   90.00
#
_symmetry.space_group_name_H-M   'P 1'
#
loop_
_entity.id
_entity.type
_entity.pdbx_description
1 polymer ?
#
loop_
_entity_poly.entity_id
_entity_poly.type
_entity_poly.pdbx_seq_one_letter_code
_entity_poly.pdbx_strand_id
1 'polypeptide(L)' 'MEQVRIVEDSLAKVVALSAEIAEGGDVYPVGVRDLCRRLAEDLAARTATLDALAQRNLDQH' A
#
# COMPACT_ATOMS: atom_id res chain seq x y z
N MET A 1 -18.44 -5.55 2.89
CA MET A 1 -17.31 -4.70 3.30
C MET A 1 -16.12 -5.49 3.82
N GLU A 2 -16.28 -6.70 4.39
CA GLU A 2 -15.13 -7.46 4.94
C GLU A 2 -14.00 -7.73 3.93
N GLN A 3 -14.32 -8.08 2.68
CA GLN A 3 -13.32 -8.31 1.64
C GLN A 3 -12.52 -7.03 1.30
N VAL A 4 -13.17 -5.86 1.33
CA VAL A 4 -12.52 -4.57 1.08
C VAL A 4 -11.54 -4.27 2.20
N ARG A 5 -11.95 -4.49 3.46
CA ARG A 5 -11.09 -4.34 4.64
C ARG A 5 -9.87 -5.26 4.60
N ILE A 6 -10.05 -6.52 4.19
CA ILE A 6 -8.94 -7.46 3.98
C ILE A 6 -7.95 -6.94 2.94
N VAL A 7 -8.45 -6.33 1.85
CA VAL A 7 -7.60 -5.73 0.83
C VAL A 7 -6.85 -4.52 1.40
N GLU A 8 -7.51 -3.61 2.10
CA GLU A 8 -6.87 -2.45 2.76
C GLU A 8 -5.76 -2.87 3.72
N ASP A 9 -6.03 -3.83 4.60
CA ASP A 9 -5.04 -4.38 5.53
C ASP A 9 -3.85 -5.03 4.79
N SER A 10 -4.12 -5.69 3.67
CA SER A 10 -3.08 -6.33 2.85
C SER A 10 -2.22 -5.27 2.15
N LEU A 11 -2.84 -4.22 1.61
CA LEU A 11 -2.12 -3.11 0.97
C LEU A 11 -1.23 -2.38 1.98
N ALA A 12 -1.72 -2.12 3.20
CA ALA A 12 -0.95 -1.52 4.27
C ALA A 12 0.30 -2.35 4.62
N LYS A 13 0.16 -3.68 4.70
CA LYS A 13 1.30 -4.59 4.92
C LYS A 13 2.31 -4.55 3.78
N VAL A 14 1.85 -4.52 2.53
CA VAL A 14 2.75 -4.43 1.36
C VAL A 14 3.49 -3.10 1.34
N VAL A 15 2.83 -1.99 1.69
CA VAL A 15 3.48 -0.66 1.82
C VAL A 15 4.58 -0.71 2.87
N ALA A 16 4.27 -1.21 4.08
CA ALA A 16 5.24 -1.30 5.16
C ALA A 16 6.46 -2.15 4.78
N LEU A 17 6.24 -3.35 4.24
CA LEU A 17 7.32 -4.24 3.82
C LEU A 17 8.16 -3.64 2.67
N SER A 18 7.52 -2.94 1.73
CA SER A 18 8.21 -2.30 0.63
C SER A 18 9.08 -1.14 1.12
N ALA A 19 8.62 -0.37 2.11
CA ALA A 19 9.42 0.67 2.75
C ALA A 19 10.65 0.08 3.46
N GLU A 20 10.47 -0.98 4.24
CA GLU A 20 11.59 -1.68 4.91
C GLU A 20 12.66 -2.16 3.92
N ILE A 21 12.24 -2.77 2.80
CA ILE A 21 13.17 -3.21 1.74
C ILE A 21 13.88 -2.02 1.10
N ALA A 22 13.16 -0.93 0.82
CA ALA A 22 13.74 0.28 0.23
C ALA A 22 14.80 0.92 1.16
N GLU A 23 14.59 0.85 2.47
CA GLU A 23 15.48 1.40 3.50
C GLU A 23 16.63 0.46 3.89
N GLY A 24 16.56 -0.83 3.56
CA GLY A 24 17.53 -1.86 3.95
C GLY A 24 18.97 -1.72 3.41
N GLY A 25 19.33 -0.58 2.81
CA GLY A 25 20.71 -0.26 2.43
C GLY A 25 21.34 -1.29 1.49
N ASP A 26 22.53 -1.79 1.84
CA ASP A 26 23.28 -2.75 1.03
C ASP A 26 22.79 -4.21 1.17
N VAL A 27 21.76 -4.47 2.00
CA VAL A 27 21.13 -5.80 2.12
C VAL A 27 20.37 -6.16 0.84
N TYR A 28 19.88 -5.17 0.10
CA TYR A 28 19.08 -5.35 -1.09
C TYR A 28 19.70 -4.67 -2.32
N PRO A 29 19.63 -5.29 -3.51
CA PRO A 29 20.08 -4.66 -4.75
C PRO A 29 19.38 -3.33 -5.00
N VAL A 30 20.09 -2.36 -5.57
CA VAL A 30 19.56 -1.02 -5.85
C VAL A 30 18.26 -1.03 -6.67
N GLY A 31 18.14 -1.94 -7.64
CA GLY A 31 16.92 -2.08 -8.45
C GLY A 31 15.72 -2.59 -7.66
N VAL A 32 15.94 -3.48 -6.68
CA VAL A 32 14.90 -3.97 -5.78
C VAL A 32 14.43 -2.85 -4.85
N ARG A 33 15.37 -2.09 -4.28
CA ARG A 33 15.06 -0.94 -3.42
C ARG A 33 14.28 0.15 -4.16
N ASP A 34 14.67 0.46 -5.39
CA ASP A 34 13.98 1.44 -6.22
C ASP A 34 12.55 0.99 -6.57
N LEU A 35 12.38 -0.30 -6.92
CA LEU A 35 11.07 -0.86 -7.18
C LEU A 35 10.18 -0.81 -5.93
N CYS A 36 10.69 -1.22 -4.78
CA CYS A 36 9.94 -1.22 -3.53
C CYS A 36 9.56 0.19 -3.07
N ARG A 37 10.44 1.19 -3.25
CA ARG A 37 10.11 2.60 -3.00
C ARG A 37 8.94 3.09 -3.85
N ARG A 38 9.00 2.86 -5.17
CA ARG A 38 7.91 3.23 -6.09
C ARG A 38 6.61 2.49 -5.77
N LEU A 39 6.72 1.21 -5.39
CA LEU A 39 5.56 0.41 -5.00
C LEU A 39 4.88 0.96 -3.75
N ALA A 40 5.64 1.34 -2.73
CA ALA A 40 5.09 1.95 -1.51
C ALA A 40 4.36 3.27 -1.82
N GLU A 41 4.95 4.13 -2.66
CA GLU A 41 4.36 5.40 -3.10
C GLU A 41 3.04 5.19 -3.87
N ASP A 42 3.03 4.29 -4.86
CA ASP A 42 1.86 3.99 -5.68
C ASP A 42 0.73 3.35 -4.86
N LEU A 43 1.05 2.40 -3.98
CA LEU A 43 0.05 1.75 -3.13
C LEU A 43 -0.55 2.68 -2.08
N ALA A 44 0.21 3.66 -1.56
CA ALA A 44 -0.32 4.67 -0.65
C ALA A 44 -1.43 5.49 -1.33
N ALA A 45 -1.20 5.95 -2.57
CA ALA A 45 -2.18 6.70 -3.34
C ALA A 45 -3.43 5.86 -3.68
N ARG A 46 -3.24 4.58 -4.04
CA ARG A 46 -4.35 3.67 -4.36
C ARG A 46 -5.20 3.31 -3.13
N THR A 47 -4.56 3.10 -1.98
CA THR A 47 -5.26 2.81 -0.72
C THR A 47 -6.15 3.98 -0.30
N ALA A 48 -5.63 5.22 -0.38
CA ALA A 48 -6.44 6.41 -0.09
C ALA A 48 -7.66 6.55 -1.02
N THR A 49 -7.51 6.18 -2.30
CA THR A 49 -8.63 6.17 -3.25
C THR A 49 -9.66 5.10 -2.90
N LEU A 50 -9.21 3.90 -2.49
CA LEU A 50 -10.08 2.80 -2.10
C LEU A 50 -10.92 3.16 -0.86
N ASP A 51 -10.28 3.72 0.17
CA ASP A 51 -10.95 4.17 1.41
C ASP A 51 -12.01 5.24 1.11
N ALA A 52 -11.67 6.24 0.28
CA ALA A 52 -12.63 7.27 -0.14
C ALA A 52 -13.83 6.69 -0.90
N LEU A 53 -13.64 5.65 -1.73
CA LEU A 53 -14.74 4.98 -2.43
C LEU A 53 -15.58 4.11 -1.49
N ALA A 54 -14.95 3.45 -0.51
CA ALA A 54 -15.64 2.64 0.49
C ALA A 54 -16.53 3.50 1.39
N GLN A 55 -16.02 4.66 1.84
CA GLN A 55 -16.77 5.63 2.66
C GLN A 55 -17.97 6.23 1.91
N ARG A 56 -17.79 6.63 0.65
CA ARG A 56 -18.88 7.21 -0.16
C ARG A 56 -20.07 6.27 -0.40
N ASN A 57 -19.86 4.96 -0.34
CA ASN A 57 -20.95 3.98 -0.46
C ASN A 57 -21.68 3.73 0.87
N LEU A 58 -21.05 4.00 2.02
CA LEU A 58 -21.68 3.91 3.34
C LEU A 58 -22.62 5.10 3.60
N ASP A 59 -22.30 6.29 3.06
CA ASP A 59 -23.16 7.48 3.20
C ASP A 59 -24.45 7.43 2.37
N GLN A 60 -24.60 6.44 1.47
CA GLN A 60 -25.72 6.31 0.53
C GLN A 60 -26.77 5.25 0.95
N HIS A 61 -26.60 4.59 2.10
CA HIS A 61 -27.54 3.61 2.67
C HIS A 61 -27.92 4.00 4.10
#